data_AF-A0A7Y5F4Z4-F1
#
_entry.id   AF-A0A7Y5F4Z4-F1
#
_cell.length_a   1.000
_cell.length_b   1.000
_cell.length_c   1.000
_cell.angle_alpha   90.00
_cell.angle_beta   90.00
_cell.angle_gamma   90.00
#
_symmetry.space_group_name_H-M   'P 1'
#
loop_
_entity.id
_entity.type
_entity.pdbx_description
1 polymer ?
#
loop_
_entity_poly.entity_id
_entity_poly.type
_entity_poly.pdbx_seq_one_letter_code
_entity_poly.pdbx_strand_id
1 'polypeptide(L)'
;MMITIKRYANRKLYDTAAKKYVTLEGISHLVLEGHNVQVLDHETGEDITAVTLTQVMFEREKKSRGTRHGAGRSVLPHNVLSQLIQAGGETLNSIRRSIPMPFNLTQRVDEEIERRVRSLVEQQELSPDLGEDLIQKLLAQSRPFETEPAPKEELEAFLHDQGLPTRDEFEQLLSQIEFLAGEIENMKGQGA
;
A
#
# COMPACT_ATOMS: atom_id res chain seq x y z
N MET A 1 -5.11 -12.65 -28.03
CA MET A 1 -5.73 -11.44 -28.60
C MET A 1 -5.77 -10.39 -27.50
N MET A 2 -5.50 -9.12 -27.83
CA MET A 2 -5.52 -8.02 -26.87
C MET A 2 -6.93 -7.43 -26.80
N ILE A 3 -7.50 -7.32 -25.60
CA ILE A 3 -8.82 -6.77 -25.35
C ILE A 3 -8.65 -5.36 -24.78
N THR A 4 -9.14 -4.37 -25.50
CA THR A 4 -9.08 -2.96 -25.07
C THR A 4 -10.41 -2.54 -24.45
N ILE A 5 -10.32 -2.02 -23.23
CA ILE A 5 -11.47 -1.58 -22.44
C ILE A 5 -11.34 -0.09 -22.20
N LYS A 6 -12.43 0.67 -22.41
CA LYS A 6 -12.49 2.10 -22.08
C LYS A 6 -13.20 2.31 -20.75
N ARG A 7 -12.57 3.07 -19.84
CA ARG A 7 -13.18 3.52 -18.59
C ARG A 7 -13.72 4.93 -18.77
N TYR A 8 -14.98 5.14 -18.46
CA TYR A 8 -15.64 6.44 -18.51
C TYR A 8 -15.68 7.08 -17.12
N ALA A 9 -15.84 8.40 -17.04
CA ALA A 9 -15.88 9.15 -15.78
C ALA A 9 -16.90 8.61 -14.75
N ASN A 10 -18.01 8.04 -15.22
CA ASN A 10 -19.01 7.34 -14.38
C ASN A 10 -18.58 5.92 -13.95
N ARG A 11 -17.28 5.61 -14.02
CA ARG A 11 -16.64 4.32 -13.70
C ARG A 11 -17.14 3.13 -14.54
N LYS A 12 -17.91 3.37 -15.61
CA LYS A 12 -18.33 2.30 -16.53
C LYS A 12 -17.14 1.84 -17.37
N LEU A 13 -17.05 0.52 -17.54
CA LEU A 13 -16.03 -0.13 -18.35
C LEU A 13 -16.69 -0.69 -19.61
N TYR A 14 -16.11 -0.41 -20.77
CA TYR A 14 -16.67 -0.80 -22.06
C TYR A 14 -15.62 -1.55 -22.90
N ASP A 15 -15.93 -2.78 -23.28
CA ASP A 15 -15.11 -3.57 -24.19
C ASP A 15 -15.30 -3.06 -25.61
N THR A 16 -14.22 -2.58 -26.22
CA THR A 16 -14.23 -2.01 -27.57
C THR A 16 -14.40 -3.06 -28.67
N ALA A 17 -13.96 -4.29 -28.44
CA ALA A 17 -14.08 -5.38 -29.40
C ALA A 17 -15.47 -6.02 -29.33
N ALA A 18 -15.96 -6.29 -28.13
CA ALA A 18 -17.28 -6.90 -27.92
C ALA A 18 -18.44 -5.89 -27.93
N LYS A 19 -18.14 -4.58 -27.97
CA LYS A 19 -19.11 -3.46 -27.95
C LYS A 19 -20.14 -3.59 -26.83
N LYS A 20 -19.68 -3.96 -25.63
CA LYS A 20 -20.54 -4.19 -24.47
C LYS A 20 -19.92 -3.67 -23.18
N TYR A 21 -20.78 -3.39 -22.22
CA TYR A 21 -20.35 -3.11 -20.85
C TYR A 21 -19.72 -4.36 -20.24
N VAL A 22 -18.66 -4.14 -19.47
CA VAL A 22 -18.01 -5.17 -18.67
C VAL A 22 -17.95 -4.72 -17.22
N THR A 23 -17.96 -5.67 -16.30
CA THR A 23 -17.72 -5.41 -14.88
C THR A 23 -16.25 -5.69 -14.55
N LEU A 24 -15.79 -5.23 -13.38
CA LEU A 24 -14.47 -5.60 -12.86
C LEU A 24 -14.31 -7.11 -12.71
N GLU A 25 -15.40 -7.80 -12.35
CA GLU A 25 -15.45 -9.27 -12.31
C GLU A 25 -15.29 -9.90 -13.70
N GLY A 26 -15.96 -9.35 -14.72
CA GLY A 26 -15.77 -9.75 -16.11
C GLY A 26 -14.33 -9.57 -16.57
N ILE A 27 -13.67 -8.46 -16.20
CA ILE A 27 -12.25 -8.25 -16.47
C ILE A 27 -11.39 -9.31 -15.78
N SER A 28 -11.71 -9.68 -14.53
CA SER A 28 -11.01 -10.77 -13.83
C SER A 28 -11.07 -12.08 -14.60
N HIS A 29 -12.23 -12.42 -15.19
CA HIS A 29 -12.39 -13.65 -15.96
C HIS A 29 -11.51 -13.64 -17.21
N LEU A 30 -11.50 -12.53 -17.96
CA LEU A 30 -10.67 -12.40 -19.16
C LEU A 30 -9.18 -12.60 -18.84
N VAL A 31 -8.70 -12.03 -17.74
CA VAL A 31 -7.29 -12.19 -17.31
C VAL A 31 -6.98 -13.62 -16.89
N LEU A 32 -7.90 -14.29 -16.19
CA LEU A 32 -7.74 -15.70 -15.81
C LEU A 32 -7.77 -16.66 -16.99
N GLU A 33 -8.54 -16.33 -18.02
CA GLU A 33 -8.59 -17.04 -19.30
C GLU A 33 -7.34 -16.78 -20.16
N GLY A 34 -6.36 -16.03 -19.64
CA GLY A 34 -5.09 -15.73 -20.29
C GLY A 34 -5.19 -14.67 -21.38
N HIS A 35 -6.26 -13.87 -21.40
CA HIS A 35 -6.38 -12.75 -22.34
C HIS A 35 -5.59 -11.54 -21.84
N ASN A 36 -4.90 -10.87 -22.77
CA ASN A 36 -4.21 -9.61 -22.48
C ASN A 36 -5.24 -8.49 -22.47
N VAL A 37 -5.47 -7.89 -21.31
CA VAL A 37 -6.42 -6.79 -21.15
C VAL A 37 -5.67 -5.47 -21.03
N GLN A 38 -6.08 -4.47 -21.81
CA GLN A 38 -5.67 -3.07 -21.66
C GLN A 38 -6.88 -2.23 -21.29
N VAL A 39 -6.69 -1.32 -20.34
CA VAL A 39 -7.72 -0.38 -19.90
C VAL A 39 -7.23 1.04 -20.13
N LEU A 40 -7.98 1.79 -20.94
CA LEU A 40 -7.70 3.19 -21.26
C LEU A 40 -8.76 4.08 -20.63
N ASP A 41 -8.36 5.23 -20.11
CA ASP A 41 -9.30 6.28 -19.77
C ASP A 41 -9.95 6.86 -21.05
N HIS A 42 -11.27 7.02 -21.04
CA HIS A 42 -12.01 7.48 -22.23
C HIS A 42 -11.72 8.95 -22.56
N GLU A 43 -11.53 9.78 -21.54
CA GLU A 43 -11.38 11.23 -21.69
C GLU A 43 -9.93 11.59 -21.98
N THR A 44 -8.99 11.00 -21.22
CA THR A 44 -7.55 11.34 -21.35
C THR A 44 -6.79 10.40 -22.28
N GLY A 45 -7.30 9.20 -22.54
CA GLY A 45 -6.58 8.16 -23.27
C GLY A 45 -5.45 7.50 -22.47
N GLU A 46 -5.31 7.84 -21.19
CA GLU A 46 -4.26 7.31 -20.31
C GLU A 46 -4.40 5.80 -20.11
N ASP A 47 -3.27 5.09 -20.12
CA ASP A 47 -3.24 3.66 -19.79
C ASP A 47 -3.35 3.47 -18.27
N ILE A 48 -4.54 3.08 -17.85
CA ILE A 48 -4.90 2.82 -16.46
C ILE A 48 -5.05 1.31 -16.19
N THR A 49 -4.42 0.47 -17.02
CA THR A 49 -4.49 -0.99 -16.94
C THR A 49 -4.04 -1.48 -15.57
N ALA A 50 -2.88 -1.03 -15.10
CA ALA A 50 -2.32 -1.45 -13.81
C ALA A 50 -3.25 -1.11 -12.64
N VAL A 51 -3.80 0.10 -12.61
CA VAL A 51 -4.72 0.57 -11.56
C VAL A 51 -6.01 -0.24 -11.56
N THR A 52 -6.57 -0.48 -12.75
CA THR A 52 -7.83 -1.21 -12.90
C THR A 52 -7.66 -2.68 -12.54
N LEU A 53 -6.59 -3.34 -13.00
CA LEU A 53 -6.29 -4.73 -12.63
C LEU A 53 -6.03 -4.88 -11.13
N THR A 54 -5.38 -3.91 -10.50
CA THR A 54 -5.20 -3.89 -9.03
C THR A 54 -6.54 -3.84 -8.31
N GLN A 55 -7.46 -2.97 -8.77
CA GLN A 55 -8.82 -2.90 -8.23
C GLN A 55 -9.58 -4.23 -8.40
N VAL A 56 -9.47 -4.87 -9.58
CA VAL A 56 -10.05 -6.18 -9.85
C VAL A 56 -9.56 -7.23 -8.85
N MET A 57 -8.26 -7.28 -8.57
CA MET A 57 -7.68 -8.22 -7.60
C MET A 57 -8.20 -7.96 -6.18
N PHE A 58 -8.23 -6.70 -5.75
CA PHE A 58 -8.71 -6.32 -4.42
C PHE A 58 -10.20 -6.66 -4.22
N GLU A 59 -11.06 -6.35 -5.20
CA GLU A 59 -12.49 -6.67 -5.11
C GLU A 59 -12.75 -8.18 -5.07
N ARG A 60 -11.98 -8.95 -5.85
CA ARG A 60 -12.06 -10.41 -5.83
C ARG A 60 -11.62 -10.99 -4.49
N GLU A 61 -10.55 -10.45 -3.91
CA GLU A 61 -10.08 -10.86 -2.59
C GLU A 61 -11.11 -10.50 -1.50
N LYS A 62 -11.70 -9.31 -1.55
CA LYS A 62 -12.79 -8.90 -0.65
C LYS A 62 -14.00 -9.83 -0.74
N LYS A 63 -14.41 -10.25 -1.94
CA LYS A 63 -15.47 -11.25 -2.14
C LYS A 63 -15.07 -12.64 -1.64
N SER A 64 -13.83 -13.04 -1.84
CA SER A 64 -13.31 -14.36 -1.41
C SER A 64 -13.11 -14.45 0.11
N ARG A 65 -12.84 -13.32 0.79
CA ARG A 65 -12.73 -13.21 2.26
C ARG A 65 -14.05 -13.39 3.02
N GLY A 66 -15.19 -13.51 2.33
CA GLY A 66 -16.48 -13.81 2.94
C GLY A 66 -16.60 -15.20 3.55
N THR A 67 -15.59 -16.08 3.45
CA THR A 67 -15.74 -17.49 3.89
C THR A 67 -14.60 -18.15 4.64
N ARG A 68 -13.47 -17.52 5.01
CA ARG A 68 -12.53 -18.16 5.96
C ARG A 68 -11.48 -17.22 6.58
N HIS A 69 -11.62 -17.07 7.90
CA HIS A 69 -10.63 -16.81 8.95
C HIS A 69 -9.15 -16.57 8.56
N GLY A 70 -8.59 -15.49 9.13
CA GLY A 70 -7.29 -15.53 9.83
C GLY A 70 -6.02 -15.38 8.99
N ALA A 71 -5.23 -14.35 9.33
CA ALA A 71 -3.79 -14.22 9.09
C ALA A 71 -3.27 -14.12 7.63
N GLY A 72 -3.00 -12.88 7.21
CA GLY A 72 -1.62 -12.48 6.88
C GLY A 72 -0.87 -13.18 5.73
N ARG A 73 -1.49 -13.43 4.57
CA ARG A 73 -0.74 -13.71 3.33
C ARG A 73 -1.10 -12.68 2.26
N SER A 74 -0.26 -11.66 2.13
CA SER A 74 -0.19 -10.82 0.93
C SER A 74 0.27 -11.70 -0.22
N VAL A 75 -0.66 -12.15 -1.07
CA VAL A 75 -0.33 -12.88 -2.29
C VAL A 75 -0.11 -11.84 -3.38
N LEU A 76 1.14 -11.43 -3.55
CA LEU A 76 1.53 -10.63 -4.72
C LEU A 76 1.23 -11.45 -5.98
N PRO A 77 0.37 -10.97 -6.89
CA PRO A 77 -0.05 -11.74 -8.06
C PRO A 77 1.14 -12.06 -8.98
N HIS A 78 1.21 -13.29 -9.49
CA HIS A 78 2.30 -13.78 -10.35
C HIS A 78 2.51 -12.91 -11.61
N ASN A 79 1.45 -12.31 -12.14
CA ASN A 79 1.49 -11.39 -13.28
C ASN A 79 2.05 -10.00 -12.94
N VAL A 80 1.99 -9.57 -11.67
CA VAL A 80 2.71 -8.38 -11.19
C VAL A 80 4.19 -8.69 -11.19
N LEU A 81 4.62 -9.84 -10.68
CA LEU A 81 6.03 -10.26 -10.72
C LEU A 81 6.59 -10.31 -12.15
N SER A 82 5.82 -10.85 -13.10
CA SER A 82 6.22 -10.88 -14.52
C SER A 82 6.28 -9.49 -15.15
N GLN A 83 5.35 -8.59 -14.82
CA GLN A 83 5.39 -7.20 -15.30
C GLN A 83 6.52 -6.39 -14.65
N LEU A 84 6.90 -6.71 -13.41
CA LEU A 84 8.03 -6.10 -12.70
C LEU A 84 9.38 -6.49 -13.30
N ILE A 85 9.52 -7.74 -13.73
CA ILE A 85 10.71 -8.24 -14.43
C ILE A 85 10.81 -7.65 -15.85
N GLN A 86 9.66 -7.42 -16.51
CA GLN A 86 9.62 -6.98 -17.90
C GLN A 86 9.63 -5.45 -18.08
N ALA A 87 9.12 -4.68 -17.11
CA ALA A 87 9.02 -3.22 -17.18
C ALA A 87 10.20 -2.47 -16.55
N GLY A 88 11.19 -3.19 -16.01
CA GLY A 88 12.50 -2.67 -15.60
C GLY A 88 12.48 -1.35 -14.84
N GLY A 89 12.40 -1.38 -13.50
CA GLY A 89 12.75 -0.27 -12.59
C GLY A 89 11.89 1.00 -12.62
N GLU A 90 11.51 1.51 -13.79
CA GLU A 90 10.85 2.81 -13.97
C GLU A 90 9.36 2.76 -13.67
N THR A 91 8.66 1.70 -14.09
CA THR A 91 7.24 1.49 -13.77
C THR A 91 7.03 1.24 -12.27
N LEU A 92 7.98 0.56 -11.62
CA LEU A 92 8.02 0.40 -10.17
C LEU A 92 8.06 1.73 -9.44
N ASN A 93 8.93 2.64 -9.89
CA ASN A 93 9.06 3.96 -9.31
C ASN A 93 7.80 4.81 -9.52
N SER A 94 7.11 4.69 -10.66
CA SER A 94 5.85 5.39 -10.92
C SER A 94 4.71 4.87 -10.04
N ILE A 95 4.59 3.55 -9.88
CA ILE A 95 3.57 2.96 -9.00
C ILE A 95 3.88 3.33 -7.54
N ARG A 96 5.14 3.24 -7.11
CA ARG A 96 5.60 3.66 -5.78
C ARG A 96 5.32 5.13 -5.49
N ARG A 97 5.43 6.02 -6.49
CA ARG A 97 5.08 7.46 -6.36
C ARG A 97 3.59 7.72 -6.25
N SER A 98 2.76 6.88 -6.89
CA SER A 98 1.31 7.06 -6.96
C SER A 98 0.56 6.53 -5.71
N ILE A 99 1.25 5.76 -4.87
CA ILE A 99 0.67 5.27 -3.61
C ILE A 99 1.15 6.21 -2.50
N PRO A 100 0.25 6.98 -1.85
CA PRO A 100 0.59 7.68 -0.60
C PRO A 100 0.83 6.61 0.47
N MET A 101 2.06 6.15 0.57
CA MET A 101 2.45 5.13 1.55
C MET A 101 2.65 5.82 2.90
N PRO A 102 1.99 5.37 3.98
CA PRO A 102 2.32 5.85 5.31
C PRO A 102 3.79 5.53 5.63
N PHE A 103 4.44 6.47 6.32
CA PHE A 103 5.87 6.60 6.65
C PHE A 103 6.57 5.34 7.23
N ASN A 104 5.84 4.24 7.48
CA ASN A 104 6.27 3.09 8.28
C ASN A 104 6.41 1.76 7.51
N LEU A 105 6.11 1.71 6.20
CA LEU A 105 6.17 0.46 5.42
C LEU A 105 7.57 0.13 4.89
N THR A 106 8.41 1.12 4.59
CA THR A 106 9.78 0.89 4.09
C THR A 106 10.68 0.28 5.18
N GLN A 107 10.59 0.80 6.41
CA GLN A 107 11.34 0.28 7.57
C GLN A 107 11.04 -1.20 7.82
N ARG A 108 9.77 -1.61 7.71
CA ARG A 108 9.37 -3.02 7.88
C ARG A 108 9.90 -3.94 6.79
N VAL A 109 10.11 -3.43 5.58
CA VAL A 109 10.66 -4.21 4.47
C VAL A 109 12.17 -4.40 4.68
N ASP A 110 12.87 -3.37 5.12
CA ASP A 110 14.31 -3.43 5.38
C ASP A 110 14.63 -4.39 6.55
N GLU A 111 13.85 -4.33 7.64
CA GLU A 111 13.95 -5.27 8.76
C GLU A 111 13.71 -6.74 8.31
N GLU A 112 12.77 -6.95 7.40
CA GLU A 112 12.45 -8.27 6.85
C GLU A 112 13.58 -8.83 5.99
N ILE A 113 14.24 -7.97 5.19
CA ILE A 113 15.37 -8.33 4.34
C ILE A 113 16.54 -8.77 5.20
N GLU A 114 16.92 -7.98 6.20
CA GLU A 114 18.02 -8.34 7.10
C GLU A 114 17.75 -9.67 7.79
N ARG A 115 16.54 -9.85 8.34
CA ARG A 115 16.17 -11.06 9.06
C ARG A 115 16.29 -12.31 8.19
N ARG A 116 15.90 -12.24 6.91
CA ARG A 116 16.01 -13.38 5.99
C ARG A 116 17.44 -13.67 5.59
N VAL A 117 18.24 -12.65 5.29
CA VAL A 117 19.64 -12.87 4.91
C VAL A 117 20.43 -13.44 6.08
N ARG A 118 20.21 -12.94 7.30
CA ARG A 118 20.81 -13.51 8.51
C ARG A 118 20.40 -14.98 8.72
N SER A 119 19.13 -15.31 8.51
CA SER A 119 18.67 -16.70 8.58
C SER A 119 19.35 -17.62 7.57
N LEU A 120 19.67 -17.13 6.37
CA LEU A 120 20.40 -17.92 5.35
C LEU A 120 21.87 -18.13 5.74
N VAL A 121 22.49 -17.15 6.39
CA VAL A 121 23.84 -17.26 6.96
C VAL A 121 23.86 -18.28 8.10
N GLU A 122 22.89 -18.22 9.01
CA GLU A 122 22.74 -19.18 10.12
C GLU A 122 22.53 -20.62 9.63
N GLN A 123 21.78 -20.79 8.54
CA GLN A 123 21.53 -22.09 7.90
C GLN A 123 22.71 -22.59 7.05
N GLN A 124 23.83 -21.86 6.99
CA GLN A 124 25.01 -22.16 6.17
C GLN A 124 24.73 -22.22 4.66
N GLU A 125 23.58 -21.69 4.22
CA GLU A 125 23.25 -21.57 2.80
C GLU A 125 23.94 -20.35 2.16
N LEU A 126 24.44 -19.44 2.99
CA LEU A 126 25.17 -18.25 2.57
C LEU A 126 26.39 -18.02 3.47
N SER A 127 27.53 -17.66 2.88
CA SER A 127 28.71 -17.25 3.63
C SER A 127 28.43 -15.93 4.38
N PRO A 128 28.92 -15.73 5.61
CA PRO A 128 28.74 -14.49 6.37
C PRO A 128 29.15 -13.24 5.57
N ASP A 129 30.29 -13.30 4.89
CA ASP A 129 30.81 -12.16 4.11
C ASP A 129 29.91 -11.81 2.92
N LEU A 130 29.32 -12.83 2.28
CA LEU A 130 28.37 -12.65 1.18
C LEU A 130 26.99 -12.18 1.67
N GLY A 131 26.58 -12.63 2.86
CA GLY A 131 25.36 -12.16 3.50
C GLY A 131 25.40 -10.67 3.83
N GLU A 132 26.52 -10.20 4.36
CA GLU A 132 26.69 -8.79 4.70
C GLU A 132 26.72 -7.90 3.44
N ASP A 133 27.45 -8.32 2.39
CA ASP A 133 27.46 -7.62 1.09
C ASP A 133 26.06 -7.60 0.44
N LEU A 134 25.29 -8.69 0.58
CA LEU A 134 23.93 -8.78 0.05
C LEU A 134 22.97 -7.85 0.81
N ILE A 135 23.04 -7.81 2.14
CA ILE A 135 22.27 -6.85 2.95
C ILE A 135 22.60 -5.43 2.50
N GLN A 136 23.90 -5.10 2.40
CA GLN A 136 24.34 -3.77 1.98
C GLN A 136 23.79 -3.38 0.60
N LYS A 137 23.78 -4.30 -0.37
CA LYS A 137 23.28 -4.06 -1.73
C LYS A 137 21.76 -3.97 -1.84
N LEU A 138 21.04 -4.76 -1.04
CA LEU A 138 19.57 -4.76 -1.02
C LEU A 138 19.05 -3.51 -0.31
N LEU A 139 19.66 -3.14 0.81
CA LEU A 139 19.31 -1.93 1.56
C LEU A 139 19.77 -0.65 0.84
N ALA A 140 20.89 -0.66 0.10
CA ALA A 140 21.32 0.50 -0.69
C ALA A 140 20.39 0.81 -1.89
N GLN A 141 19.64 -0.19 -2.38
CA GLN A 141 18.60 -0.02 -3.40
C GLN A 141 17.27 0.44 -2.80
N SER A 142 17.02 0.09 -1.54
CA SER A 142 16.08 0.81 -0.67
C SER A 142 16.63 2.20 -0.33
N ARG A 143 16.93 3.05 -1.33
CA ARG A 143 17.04 4.47 -1.01
C ARG A 143 15.71 4.84 -0.34
N PRO A 144 15.73 5.34 0.91
CA PRO A 144 14.56 6.00 1.44
C PRO A 144 14.16 6.98 0.37
N PHE A 145 12.87 7.09 0.10
CA PHE A 145 12.42 8.38 -0.36
C PHE A 145 12.98 9.36 0.68
N GLU A 146 13.93 10.21 0.30
CA GLU A 146 14.01 11.53 0.89
C GLU A 146 12.73 12.25 0.45
N THR A 147 11.57 11.76 0.90
CA THR A 147 10.60 12.72 1.39
C THR A 147 11.27 13.19 2.66
N GLU A 148 11.78 14.43 2.64
CA GLU A 148 11.84 15.19 3.88
C GLU A 148 10.56 14.83 4.65
N PRO A 149 10.64 14.44 5.94
CA PRO A 149 9.43 14.30 6.72
C PRO A 149 8.62 15.56 6.45
N ALA A 150 7.37 15.39 6.00
CA ALA A 150 6.51 16.53 5.65
C ALA A 150 6.70 17.56 6.77
N PRO A 151 7.01 18.83 6.44
CA PRO A 151 7.26 19.84 7.44
C PRO A 151 6.20 19.71 8.54
N LYS A 152 6.60 19.80 9.81
CA LYS A 152 5.69 19.56 10.94
C LYS A 152 4.38 20.33 10.74
N GLU A 153 4.45 21.54 10.19
CA GLU A 153 3.29 22.37 9.85
C GLU A 153 2.34 21.74 8.81
N GLU A 154 2.85 21.05 7.79
CA GLU A 154 2.05 20.44 6.72
C GLU A 154 1.30 19.20 7.22
N LEU A 155 1.95 18.39 8.07
CA LEU A 155 1.32 17.25 8.73
C LEU A 155 0.26 17.71 9.75
N GLU A 156 0.53 18.76 10.52
CA GLU A 156 -0.44 19.33 11.46
C GLU A 156 -1.64 19.94 10.74
N ALA A 157 -1.42 20.65 9.62
CA ALA A 157 -2.49 21.17 8.78
C ALA A 157 -3.37 20.06 8.20
N PHE A 158 -2.76 18.96 7.76
CA PHE A 158 -3.49 17.79 7.28
C PHE A 158 -4.32 17.13 8.38
N LEU A 159 -3.74 16.95 9.58
CA LEU A 159 -4.47 16.39 10.72
C LEU A 159 -5.68 17.27 11.07
N HIS A 160 -5.51 18.58 11.10
CA HIS A 160 -6.58 19.53 11.37
C HIS A 160 -7.69 19.49 10.30
N ASP A 161 -7.33 19.44 9.00
CA ASP A 161 -8.31 19.32 7.90
C ASP A 161 -9.14 18.03 8.00
N GLN A 162 -8.53 16.94 8.47
CA GLN A 162 -9.19 15.66 8.72
C GLN A 162 -9.93 15.61 10.08
N GLY A 163 -9.93 16.70 10.85
CA GLY A 163 -10.55 16.77 12.17
C GLY A 163 -9.87 15.89 13.23
N LEU A 164 -8.59 15.56 13.02
CA LEU A 164 -7.77 14.76 13.92
C LEU A 164 -6.85 15.68 14.75
N PRO A 165 -6.73 15.45 16.07
CA PRO A 165 -5.83 16.24 16.91
C PRO A 165 -4.37 15.90 16.63
N THR A 166 -3.52 16.91 16.75
CA THR A 166 -2.07 16.79 16.71
C THR A 166 -1.54 16.12 17.99
N ARG A 167 -0.27 15.69 17.95
CA ARG A 167 0.38 15.08 19.12
C ARG A 167 0.41 16.04 20.32
N ASP A 168 0.75 17.30 20.07
CA ASP A 168 0.88 18.30 21.12
C ASP A 168 -0.49 18.61 21.75
N GLU A 169 -1.55 18.68 20.94
CA GLU A 169 -2.95 18.83 21.43
C GLU A 169 -3.41 17.61 22.24
N PHE A 170 -3.02 16.40 21.82
CA PHE A 170 -3.35 15.18 22.55
C PHE A 170 -2.64 15.10 23.91
N GLU A 171 -1.36 15.50 23.97
CA GLU A 171 -0.59 15.56 25.22
C GLU A 171 -1.15 16.62 26.19
N GLN A 172 -1.61 17.77 25.66
CA GLN A 172 -2.32 18.78 26.45
C GLN A 172 -3.64 18.27 27.01
N LEU A 173 -4.42 17.54 26.20
CA LEU A 173 -5.70 16.97 26.64
C LEU A 173 -5.48 15.92 27.74
N LEU A 174 -4.49 15.04 27.58
CA LEU A 174 -4.09 14.07 28.60
C LEU A 174 -3.72 14.77 29.91
N SER A 175 -2.90 15.82 29.84
CA SER A 175 -2.50 16.59 31.01
C SER A 175 -3.69 17.27 31.71
N GLN A 176 -4.65 17.80 30.93
CA GLN A 176 -5.88 18.38 31.48
C GLN A 176 -6.78 17.34 32.13
N ILE A 177 -6.90 16.15 31.53
CA ILE A 177 -7.68 15.05 32.10
C ILE A 177 -7.06 14.60 33.42
N GLU A 178 -5.74 14.43 33.48
CA GLU A 178 -5.04 14.05 34.71
C GLU A 178 -5.19 15.10 35.81
N PHE A 179 -5.06 16.39 35.45
CA PHE A 179 -5.29 17.49 36.38
C PHE A 179 -6.72 17.50 36.93
N LEU A 180 -7.72 17.40 36.05
CA LEU A 180 -9.13 17.36 36.44
C LEU A 180 -9.46 16.13 37.27
N ALA A 181 -8.87 14.97 36.95
CA ALA A 181 -9.04 13.75 37.73
C ALA A 181 -8.50 13.94 39.17
N GLY A 182 -7.33 14.57 39.31
CA GLY A 182 -6.75 14.90 40.61
C GLY A 182 -7.60 15.89 41.43
N GLU A 183 -8.11 16.95 40.79
CA GLU A 183 -9.01 17.91 41.45
C GLU A 183 -10.32 17.25 41.92
N ILE A 184 -10.89 16.35 41.10
CA ILE A 184 -12.09 15.59 41.48
C ILE A 184 -11.83 14.67 42.67
N GLU A 185 -10.67 14.01 42.74
CA GLU A 185 -10.27 13.20 43.91
C GLU A 185 -10.12 14.06 45.16
N ASN A 186 -9.50 15.23 45.03
CA ASN A 186 -9.29 16.15 46.14
C ASN A 186 -10.63 16.72 46.68
N MET A 187 -11.57 17.03 45.78
CA MET A 187 -12.93 17.45 46.13
C MET A 187 -13.74 16.33 46.79
N LYS A 188 -13.57 15.08 46.37
CA LYS A 188 -14.22 13.92 47.01
C LYS A 188 -13.63 13.61 48.39
N GLY A 189 -12.33 13.86 48.60
CA GLY A 189 -11.65 13.66 49.89
C GLY A 189 -11.99 14.70 50.96
N GLN A 190 -12.45 15.90 50.57
CA GLN A 190 -12.86 16.97 51.51
C GLN A 190 -14.36 16.90 51.91
N GLY A 191 -15.12 15.99 51.31
CA GLY A 191 -16.56 15.80 51.57
C GLY A 191 -16.92 14.60 52.46
N ALA A 192 -15.94 13.97 53.12
CA ALA A 192 -16.12 12.85 54.05
C ALA A 192 -15.91 13.28 55.51
#